data_AF-A0A0G2A8U7-F1
#
_entry.id   AF-A0A0G2A8U7-F1
#
_cell.length_a   1.000
_cell.length_b   1.000
_cell.length_c   1.000
_cell.angle_alpha   90.00
_cell.angle_beta   90.00
_cell.angle_gamma   90.00
#
_symmetry.space_group_name_H-M   'P 1'
#
loop_
_entity.id
_entity.type
_entity.pdbx_description
1 polymer ?
#
loop_
_entity_poly.entity_id
_entity_poly.type
_entity_poly.pdbx_seq_one_letter_code
_entity_poly.pdbx_strand_id
1 'polypeptide(L)'
;VTIKLLEQENIGPSLGAQSIEKSVVAGILGFLSIVVFMLVYYRLPGLIASLALVVYVFLVLAIFKLLSVTLTLPGIAGFILSVGMAVDANILIFERTIEEVRRGLPLEKALAEGFRRAWLSIRDSNISSLITCLILFWFGTSIIRGFALTLGIGIVLSMFTAIVVSRTFLRALMNYDLTRHPVLYGHKGAGDV
;
A
#
# COMPACT_ATOMS: atom_id res chain seq x y z
N VAL A 1 -38.66 -15.57 30.65
CA VAL A 1 -38.29 -14.57 29.62
C VAL A 1 -38.17 -15.29 28.30
N THR A 2 -39.03 -14.96 27.33
CA THR A 2 -39.03 -15.58 26.00
C THR A 2 -37.87 -15.02 25.18
N ILE A 3 -36.94 -15.88 24.75
CA ILE A 3 -35.78 -15.47 23.94
C ILE A 3 -36.29 -15.14 22.54
N LYS A 4 -36.15 -13.88 22.10
CA LYS A 4 -36.40 -13.46 20.72
C LYS A 4 -35.08 -13.49 19.97
N LEU A 5 -34.97 -14.40 18.99
CA LEU A 5 -33.90 -14.39 18.00
C LEU A 5 -34.05 -13.15 17.13
N LEU A 6 -33.06 -12.25 17.18
CA LEU A 6 -33.03 -11.03 16.37
C LEU A 6 -32.52 -11.33 14.96
N GLU A 7 -31.51 -12.19 14.83
CA GLU A 7 -30.88 -12.54 13.56
C GLU A 7 -30.08 -13.85 13.71
N GLN A 8 -30.13 -14.72 12.70
CA GLN A 8 -29.34 -15.97 12.67
C GLN A 8 -28.79 -16.18 11.26
N GLU A 9 -27.48 -16.14 11.13
CA GLU A 9 -26.77 -16.52 9.91
C GLU A 9 -26.09 -17.88 10.09
N ASN A 10 -26.47 -18.86 9.26
CA ASN A 10 -25.81 -20.16 9.21
C ASN A 10 -24.94 -20.24 7.95
N ILE A 11 -23.63 -20.11 8.14
CA ILE A 11 -22.65 -20.25 7.06
C ILE A 11 -22.10 -21.68 7.09
N GLY A 12 -22.31 -22.42 6.01
CA GLY A 12 -21.75 -23.76 5.85
C GLY A 12 -20.22 -23.74 5.83
N PRO A 13 -19.52 -24.67 6.51
CA PRO A 13 -18.06 -24.71 6.52
C PRO A 13 -17.42 -24.74 5.11
N SER A 14 -18.06 -25.40 4.15
CA SER A 14 -17.63 -25.47 2.76
C SER A 14 -17.67 -24.11 2.05
N LEU A 15 -18.71 -23.30 2.31
CA LEU A 15 -18.85 -21.95 1.74
C LEU A 15 -17.80 -20.99 2.31
N GLY A 16 -17.49 -21.12 3.61
CA GLY A 16 -16.42 -20.35 4.25
C GLY A 16 -15.05 -20.67 3.64
N ALA A 17 -14.72 -21.96 3.52
CA ALA A 17 -13.46 -22.40 2.93
C ALA A 17 -13.29 -21.94 1.47
N GLN A 18 -14.32 -22.11 0.64
CA GLN A 18 -14.31 -21.64 -0.75
C GLN A 18 -14.16 -20.12 -0.86
N SER A 19 -14.77 -19.36 0.06
CA SER A 19 -14.66 -17.90 0.05
C SER A 19 -13.24 -17.44 0.39
N ILE A 20 -12.61 -18.03 1.39
CA ILE A 20 -11.22 -17.74 1.75
C ILE A 20 -10.29 -18.06 0.57
N GLU A 21 -10.42 -19.23 -0.03
CA GLU A 21 -9.60 -19.64 -1.17
C GLU A 21 -9.73 -18.65 -2.34
N LYS A 22 -10.96 -18.31 -2.73
CA LYS A 22 -11.22 -17.32 -3.79
C LYS A 22 -10.65 -15.94 -3.44
N SER A 23 -10.75 -15.49 -2.20
CA SER A 23 -10.19 -14.21 -1.77
C SER A 23 -8.67 -14.20 -1.75
N VAL A 24 -8.03 -15.31 -1.39
CA VAL A 24 -6.56 -15.45 -1.45
C VAL A 24 -6.10 -15.41 -2.90
N VAL A 25 -6.76 -16.15 -3.80
CA VAL A 25 -6.45 -16.13 -5.24
C VAL A 25 -6.65 -14.72 -5.82
N ALA A 26 -7.76 -14.06 -5.49
CA ALA A 26 -8.03 -12.68 -5.91
C ALA A 26 -6.96 -11.71 -5.38
N GLY A 27 -6.53 -11.87 -4.13
CA GLY A 27 -5.47 -11.08 -3.52
C GLY A 27 -4.12 -11.26 -4.22
N ILE A 28 -3.75 -12.51 -4.55
CA ILE A 28 -2.51 -12.82 -5.29
C ILE A 28 -2.56 -12.21 -6.70
N LEU A 29 -3.66 -12.40 -7.42
CA LEU A 29 -3.83 -11.83 -8.76
C LEU A 29 -3.81 -10.30 -8.73
N GLY A 30 -4.46 -9.68 -7.74
CA GLY A 30 -4.42 -8.23 -7.53
C GLY A 30 -3.01 -7.73 -7.24
N PHE A 31 -2.29 -8.39 -6.32
CA PHE A 31 -0.90 -8.06 -6.00
C PHE A 31 0.02 -8.16 -7.23
N LEU A 32 -0.05 -9.26 -7.97
CA LEU A 32 0.74 -9.45 -9.19
C LEU A 32 0.41 -8.40 -10.24
N SER A 33 -0.86 -8.06 -10.41
CA SER A 33 -1.29 -7.01 -11.35
C SER A 33 -0.67 -5.66 -11.00
N ILE A 34 -0.61 -5.32 -9.71
CA ILE A 34 0.02 -4.08 -9.24
C ILE A 34 1.53 -4.10 -9.48
N VAL A 35 2.21 -5.21 -9.18
CA VAL A 35 3.66 -5.35 -9.41
C VAL A 35 3.99 -5.22 -10.91
N VAL A 36 3.22 -5.89 -11.78
CA VAL A 36 3.40 -5.78 -13.23
C VAL A 36 3.18 -4.34 -13.70
N PHE A 37 2.12 -3.68 -13.24
CA PHE A 37 1.87 -2.26 -13.55
C PHE A 37 3.05 -1.37 -13.15
N MET A 38 3.57 -1.55 -11.93
CA MET A 38 4.71 -0.78 -11.42
C MET A 38 5.98 -1.01 -12.25
N LEU A 39 6.27 -2.26 -12.63
CA LEU A 39 7.44 -2.58 -13.45
C LEU A 39 7.34 -2.00 -14.87
N VAL A 40 6.17 -2.06 -15.49
CA VAL A 40 5.97 -1.58 -16.87
C VAL A 40 6.00 -0.05 -16.92
N TYR A 41 5.30 0.63 -16.02
CA TYR A 41 5.17 2.09 -16.06
C TYR A 41 6.37 2.80 -15.43
N TYR A 42 6.80 2.37 -14.24
CA TYR A 42 7.86 3.03 -13.47
C TYR A 42 9.24 2.38 -13.59
N ARG A 43 9.40 1.29 -14.36
CA ARG A 43 10.69 0.62 -14.62
C ARG A 43 11.49 0.34 -13.34
N LEU A 44 12.63 1.00 -13.18
CA LEU A 44 13.59 0.76 -12.11
C LEU A 44 13.07 1.27 -10.73
N PRO A 45 12.54 2.51 -10.61
CA PRO A 45 11.73 2.90 -9.44
C PRO A 45 10.56 1.94 -9.14
N GLY A 46 9.91 1.44 -10.19
CA GLY A 46 8.82 0.46 -10.07
C GLY A 46 9.24 -0.85 -9.41
N LEU A 47 10.43 -1.35 -9.74
CA LEU A 47 11.02 -2.54 -9.10
C LEU A 47 11.26 -2.31 -7.60
N ILE A 48 11.78 -1.13 -7.24
CA ILE A 48 12.06 -0.78 -5.84
C ILE A 48 10.76 -0.69 -5.04
N ALA A 49 9.74 -0.02 -5.59
CA ALA A 49 8.44 0.07 -4.92
C ALA A 49 7.77 -1.30 -4.80
N SER A 50 7.95 -2.19 -5.78
CA SER A 50 7.46 -3.56 -5.70
C SER A 50 8.15 -4.34 -4.58
N LEU A 51 9.46 -4.18 -4.39
CA LEU A 51 10.18 -4.79 -3.27
C LEU A 51 9.72 -4.22 -1.91
N ALA A 52 9.54 -2.90 -1.82
CA ALA A 52 8.98 -2.26 -0.63
C ALA A 52 7.56 -2.76 -0.33
N LEU A 53 6.74 -3.00 -1.36
CA LEU A 53 5.40 -3.56 -1.23
C LEU A 53 5.42 -5.01 -0.70
N VAL A 54 6.38 -5.83 -1.14
CA VAL A 54 6.58 -7.17 -0.59
C VAL A 54 6.87 -7.09 0.91
N VAL A 55 7.80 -6.22 1.32
CA VAL A 55 8.12 -5.99 2.74
C VAL A 55 6.88 -5.53 3.51
N TYR A 56 6.09 -4.61 2.94
CA TYR A 56 4.82 -4.17 3.52
C TYR A 56 3.85 -5.32 3.77
N VAL A 57 3.62 -6.18 2.76
CA VAL A 57 2.72 -7.33 2.89
C VAL A 57 3.19 -8.26 4.02
N PHE A 58 4.49 -8.55 4.09
CA PHE A 58 5.05 -9.37 5.17
C PHE A 58 4.84 -8.73 6.55
N LEU A 59 5.05 -7.42 6.69
CA LEU A 59 4.86 -6.71 7.97
C LEU A 59 3.40 -6.73 8.41
N VAL A 60 2.45 -6.50 7.49
CA VAL A 60 1.02 -6.55 7.79
C VAL A 60 0.60 -7.94 8.26
N LEU A 61 1.02 -8.99 7.54
CA LEU A 61 0.71 -10.37 7.92
C LEU A 61 1.35 -10.77 9.26
N ALA A 62 2.58 -10.29 9.54
CA ALA A 62 3.24 -10.51 10.82
C ALA A 62 2.45 -9.84 11.98
N ILE A 63 1.98 -8.61 11.77
CA ILE A 63 1.17 -7.88 12.75
C ILE A 63 -0.18 -8.56 12.97
N PHE A 64 -0.84 -9.03 11.91
CA PHE A 64 -2.09 -9.80 12.03
C PHE A 64 -1.90 -11.05 12.88
N LYS A 65 -0.79 -11.78 12.67
CA LYS A 65 -0.44 -12.94 13.49
C LYS A 65 -0.14 -12.57 14.94
N LEU A 66 0.60 -11.50 15.18
CA LEU A 66 1.02 -11.07 16.52
C LEU A 66 -0.16 -10.55 17.36
N LEU A 67 -1.09 -9.83 16.75
CA LEU A 67 -2.28 -9.30 17.39
C LEU A 67 -3.48 -10.28 17.37
N SER A 68 -3.29 -11.50 16.86
CA SER A 68 -4.35 -12.52 16.71
C SER A 68 -5.59 -11.99 15.98
N VAL A 69 -5.38 -11.21 14.92
CA VAL A 69 -6.47 -10.64 14.13
C VAL A 69 -7.20 -11.76 13.39
N THR A 70 -8.52 -11.82 13.53
CA THR A 70 -9.35 -12.78 12.80
C THR A 70 -9.58 -12.29 11.37
N LEU A 71 -9.02 -13.03 10.41
CA LEU A 71 -9.22 -12.78 8.97
C LEU A 71 -10.59 -13.31 8.54
N THR A 72 -11.60 -12.44 8.63
CA THR A 72 -12.91 -12.65 8.02
C THR A 72 -12.90 -12.26 6.54
N LEU A 73 -13.91 -12.64 5.79
CA LEU A 73 -14.04 -12.28 4.37
C LEU A 73 -13.97 -10.74 4.14
N PRO A 74 -14.70 -9.90 4.91
CA PRO A 74 -14.51 -8.44 4.86
C PRO A 74 -13.11 -8.00 5.30
N GLY A 75 -12.50 -8.67 6.28
CA GLY A 75 -11.13 -8.38 6.70
C GLY A 75 -10.11 -8.60 5.57
N ILE A 76 -10.29 -9.65 4.76
CA ILE A 76 -9.46 -9.87 3.57
C ILE A 76 -9.66 -8.74 2.56
N ALA A 77 -10.89 -8.29 2.35
CA ALA A 77 -11.16 -7.15 1.47
C ALA A 77 -10.48 -5.85 1.96
N GLY A 78 -10.51 -5.59 3.28
CA GLY A 78 -9.81 -4.46 3.89
C GLY A 78 -8.30 -4.53 3.70
N PHE A 79 -7.72 -5.72 3.85
CA PHE A 79 -6.31 -5.97 3.56
C PHE A 79 -5.96 -5.75 2.08
N ILE A 80 -6.74 -6.27 1.14
CA ILE A 80 -6.49 -6.08 -0.30
C ILE A 80 -6.56 -4.59 -0.66
N LEU A 81 -7.53 -3.86 -0.10
CA LEU A 81 -7.64 -2.42 -0.30
C LEU A 81 -6.41 -1.67 0.25
N SER A 82 -5.90 -2.07 1.41
CA SER A 82 -4.72 -1.44 1.99
C SER A 82 -3.45 -1.66 1.17
N VAL A 83 -3.32 -2.80 0.48
CA VAL A 83 -2.23 -3.07 -0.48
C VAL A 83 -2.26 -2.05 -1.63
N GLY A 84 -3.44 -1.74 -2.18
CA GLY A 84 -3.58 -0.73 -3.23
C GLY A 84 -3.15 0.67 -2.77
N MET A 85 -3.60 1.08 -1.59
CA MET A 85 -3.22 2.38 -1.00
C MET A 85 -1.73 2.46 -0.66
N ALA A 86 -1.10 1.34 -0.28
CA ALA A 86 0.34 1.31 -0.03
C ALA A 86 1.16 1.60 -1.29
N VAL A 87 0.66 1.23 -2.47
CA VAL A 87 1.32 1.52 -3.74
C VAL A 87 1.09 2.95 -4.21
N ASP A 88 -0.11 3.50 -4.01
CA ASP A 88 -0.42 4.90 -4.35
C ASP A 88 0.55 5.88 -3.66
N ALA A 89 0.87 5.65 -2.39
CA ALA A 89 1.87 6.45 -1.67
C ALA A 89 3.25 6.43 -2.34
N ASN A 90 3.71 5.26 -2.81
CA ASN A 90 4.99 5.13 -3.52
C ASN A 90 4.95 5.81 -4.90
N ILE A 91 3.84 5.66 -5.63
CA ILE A 91 3.62 6.31 -6.92
C ILE A 91 3.70 7.83 -6.77
N LEU A 92 3.01 8.40 -5.78
CA LEU A 92 2.99 9.84 -5.57
C LEU A 92 4.38 10.40 -5.26
N ILE A 93 5.18 9.70 -4.46
CA ILE A 93 6.57 10.10 -4.18
C ILE A 93 7.38 10.14 -5.48
N PHE A 94 7.23 9.14 -6.35
CA PHE A 94 7.95 9.09 -7.62
C PHE A 94 7.50 10.16 -8.61
N GLU A 95 6.20 10.39 -8.75
CA GLU A 95 5.70 11.46 -9.61
C GLU A 95 6.20 12.83 -9.16
N ARG A 96 6.16 13.10 -7.84
CA ARG A 96 6.72 14.36 -7.30
C ARG A 96 8.23 14.46 -7.49
N THR A 97 8.96 13.35 -7.36
CA THR A 97 10.40 13.31 -7.65
C THR A 97 10.68 13.63 -9.13
N ILE A 98 9.95 13.01 -10.05
CA ILE A 98 10.09 13.24 -11.49
C ILE A 98 9.75 14.68 -11.85
N GLU A 99 8.74 15.27 -11.22
CA GLU A 99 8.39 16.69 -11.37
C GLU A 99 9.58 17.60 -11.00
N GLU A 100 10.28 17.33 -9.89
CA GLU A 100 11.45 18.11 -9.48
C GLU A 100 12.68 17.86 -10.37
N VAL A 101 12.90 16.63 -10.86
CA VAL A 101 13.95 16.35 -11.85
C VAL A 101 13.70 17.13 -13.14
N ARG A 102 12.44 17.20 -13.61
CA ARG A 102 12.07 17.99 -14.79
C ARG A 102 12.27 19.50 -14.61
N ARG A 103 12.30 19.98 -13.36
CA ARG A 103 12.63 21.37 -13.01
C ARG A 103 14.14 21.64 -12.97
N GLY A 104 14.97 20.63 -13.26
CA GLY A 104 16.43 20.75 -13.30
C GLY A 104 17.13 20.47 -11.96
N LEU A 105 16.41 19.99 -10.93
CA LEU A 105 17.07 19.57 -9.70
C LEU A 105 17.87 18.28 -9.91
N PRO A 106 19.09 18.16 -9.35
CA PRO A 106 19.81 16.90 -9.36
C PRO A 106 19.01 15.85 -8.60
N LEU A 107 19.08 14.60 -9.06
CA LEU A 107 18.25 13.48 -8.60
C LEU A 107 18.17 13.35 -7.06
N GLU A 108 19.29 13.53 -6.35
CA GLU A 108 19.34 13.51 -4.89
C GLU A 108 18.44 14.57 -4.24
N LYS A 109 18.53 15.81 -4.72
CA LYS A 109 17.71 16.92 -4.21
C LYS A 109 16.26 16.76 -4.64
N ALA A 110 16.03 16.30 -5.88
CA ALA A 110 14.69 16.03 -6.39
C ALA A 110 13.97 14.93 -5.59
N LEU A 111 14.68 13.88 -5.18
CA LEU A 111 14.15 12.84 -4.30
C LEU A 111 13.79 13.41 -2.92
N ALA A 112 14.72 14.13 -2.29
CA ALA A 112 14.46 14.74 -0.98
C ALA A 112 13.23 15.66 -1.00
N GLU A 113 13.11 16.47 -2.05
CA GLU A 113 12.00 17.40 -2.24
C GLU A 113 10.70 16.69 -2.62
N GLY A 114 10.77 15.66 -3.48
CA GLY A 114 9.65 14.80 -3.83
C GLY A 114 9.03 14.12 -2.60
N PHE A 115 9.86 13.57 -1.71
CA PHE A 115 9.42 13.03 -0.43
C PHE A 115 8.75 14.10 0.45
N ARG A 116 9.36 15.29 0.57
CA ARG A 116 8.84 16.38 1.40
C ARG A 116 7.46 16.84 0.93
N ARG A 117 7.27 17.01 -0.38
CA ARG A 117 6.01 17.44 -1.00
C ARG A 117 4.94 16.35 -0.97
N ALA A 118 5.31 15.10 -1.26
CA ALA A 118 4.38 13.98 -1.25
C ALA A 118 3.89 13.65 0.17
N TRP A 119 4.73 13.82 1.19
CA TRP A 119 4.42 13.48 2.59
C TRP A 119 3.14 14.14 3.11
N LEU A 120 2.93 15.43 2.84
CA LEU A 120 1.72 16.15 3.25
C LEU A 120 0.46 15.49 2.68
N SER A 121 0.45 15.24 1.37
CA SER A 121 -0.70 14.63 0.68
C SER A 121 -0.95 13.19 1.14
N ILE A 122 0.11 12.39 1.34
CA ILE A 122 0.01 11.00 1.82
C ILE A 122 -0.56 11.00 3.23
N ARG A 123 -0.02 11.83 4.12
CA ARG A 123 -0.44 11.91 5.51
C ARG A 123 -1.91 12.32 5.60
N ASP A 124 -2.31 13.38 4.91
CA ASP A 124 -3.65 13.93 5.04
C ASP A 124 -4.71 12.95 4.49
N SER A 125 -4.42 12.28 3.36
CA SER A 125 -5.29 11.23 2.79
C SER A 125 -5.43 10.00 3.70
N ASN A 126 -4.32 9.52 4.27
CA ASN A 126 -4.34 8.38 5.18
C ASN A 126 -4.97 8.71 6.54
N ILE A 127 -4.79 9.94 7.06
CA ILE A 127 -5.48 10.39 8.28
C ILE A 127 -6.99 10.40 8.05
N SER A 128 -7.47 10.92 6.92
CA SER A 128 -8.89 10.88 6.59
C SER A 128 -9.41 9.43 6.57
N SER A 129 -8.67 8.53 5.93
CA SER A 129 -9.02 7.10 5.86
C SER A 129 -9.00 6.43 7.24
N LEU A 130 -8.07 6.80 8.12
CA LEU A 130 -8.02 6.32 9.51
C LEU A 130 -9.22 6.81 10.32
N ILE A 131 -9.65 8.06 10.14
CA ILE A 131 -10.87 8.58 10.78
C ILE A 131 -12.08 7.75 10.33
N THR A 132 -12.19 7.45 9.03
CA THR A 132 -13.24 6.55 8.52
C THR A 132 -13.15 5.17 9.16
N CYS A 133 -11.96 4.57 9.25
CA CYS A 133 -11.78 3.28 9.92
C CYS A 133 -12.21 3.31 11.39
N LEU A 134 -11.89 4.38 12.12
CA LEU A 134 -12.29 4.54 13.52
C LEU A 134 -13.82 4.60 13.67
N ILE A 135 -14.48 5.39 12.81
CA ILE A 135 -15.95 5.47 12.80
C ILE A 135 -16.57 4.11 12.48
N LEU A 136 -16.08 3.43 11.44
CA LEU A 136 -16.55 2.10 11.05
C LEU A 136 -16.30 1.06 12.16
N PHE A 137 -15.21 1.17 12.90
CA PHE A 137 -14.91 0.25 13.99
C PHE A 137 -15.83 0.46 15.20
N TRP A 138 -16.11 1.71 15.60
CA TRP A 138 -16.99 1.98 16.73
C TRP A 138 -18.47 1.74 16.41
N PHE A 139 -18.93 2.26 15.27
CA PHE A 139 -20.35 2.26 14.91
C PHE A 139 -20.77 1.13 13.99
N GLY A 140 -19.82 0.42 13.37
CA GLY A 140 -20.11 -0.68 12.44
C GLY A 140 -20.50 -1.98 13.15
N THR A 141 -21.13 -2.85 12.36
CA THR A 141 -21.46 -4.24 12.76
C THR A 141 -20.19 -5.09 12.90
N SER A 142 -20.31 -6.29 13.46
CA SER A 142 -19.20 -7.25 13.62
C SER A 142 -18.44 -7.50 12.30
N ILE A 143 -19.16 -7.58 11.18
CA ILE A 143 -18.61 -7.76 9.83
C ILE A 143 -17.75 -6.55 9.41
N ILE A 144 -18.27 -5.33 9.62
CA ILE A 144 -17.62 -4.07 9.24
C ILE A 144 -16.40 -3.79 10.14
N ARG A 145 -16.44 -4.17 11.41
CA ARG A 145 -15.34 -4.02 12.35
C ARG A 145 -14.08 -4.75 11.90
N GLY A 146 -14.22 -5.97 11.36
CA GLY A 146 -13.10 -6.73 10.80
C GLY A 146 -12.45 -6.05 9.59
N PHE A 147 -13.28 -5.50 8.69
CA PHE A 147 -12.80 -4.68 7.57
C PHE A 147 -12.06 -3.43 8.06
N ALA A 148 -12.65 -2.67 8.99
CA ALA A 148 -12.08 -1.44 9.50
C ALA A 148 -10.74 -1.65 10.22
N LEU A 149 -10.64 -2.74 11.00
CA LEU A 149 -9.41 -3.08 11.73
C LEU A 149 -8.26 -3.43 10.77
N THR A 150 -8.52 -4.31 9.81
CA THR A 150 -7.50 -4.75 8.83
C THR A 150 -7.05 -3.60 7.93
N LEU A 151 -7.99 -2.78 7.45
CA LEU A 151 -7.70 -1.57 6.67
C LEU A 151 -6.88 -0.55 7.48
N GLY A 152 -7.29 -0.29 8.73
CA GLY A 152 -6.60 0.67 9.61
C GLY A 152 -5.16 0.27 9.92
N ILE A 153 -4.92 -1.00 10.27
CA ILE A 153 -3.56 -1.53 10.45
C ILE A 153 -2.76 -1.38 9.15
N GLY A 154 -3.39 -1.71 8.02
CA GLY A 154 -2.80 -1.60 6.70
C GLY A 154 -2.38 -0.17 6.35
N ILE A 155 -3.17 0.84 6.71
CA ILE A 155 -2.86 2.26 6.50
C ILE A 155 -1.67 2.70 7.37
N VAL A 156 -1.67 2.35 8.66
CA VAL A 156 -0.56 2.75 9.57
C VAL A 156 0.76 2.15 9.08
N LEU A 157 0.75 0.88 8.70
CA LEU A 157 1.94 0.21 8.17
C LEU A 157 2.34 0.75 6.80
N SER A 158 1.39 1.12 5.94
CA SER A 158 1.71 1.64 4.61
C SER A 158 2.44 2.98 4.74
N MET A 159 1.96 3.87 5.61
CA MET A 159 2.63 5.13 5.92
C MET A 159 4.04 4.90 6.47
N PHE A 160 4.22 3.94 7.39
CA PHE A 160 5.53 3.61 7.93
C PHE A 160 6.49 3.11 6.83
N THR A 161 6.04 2.15 6.01
CA THR A 161 6.88 1.59 4.93
C THR A 161 7.23 2.61 3.85
N ALA A 162 6.30 3.49 3.48
CA ALA A 162 6.56 4.55 2.49
C ALA A 162 7.66 5.52 2.97
N ILE A 163 7.71 5.87 4.26
CA ILE A 163 8.74 6.77 4.79
C ILE A 163 10.06 6.06 5.02
N VAL A 164 10.02 4.88 5.64
CA VAL A 164 11.23 4.23 6.17
C VAL A 164 11.83 3.32 5.11
N VAL A 165 11.03 2.42 4.56
CA VAL A 165 11.50 1.36 3.65
C VAL A 165 11.81 1.95 2.28
N SER A 166 10.87 2.71 1.68
CA SER A 166 11.09 3.30 0.35
C SER A 166 12.23 4.32 0.35
N ARG A 167 12.36 5.15 1.40
CA ARG A 167 13.47 6.10 1.52
C ARG A 167 14.82 5.42 1.70
N THR A 168 14.86 4.32 2.46
CA THR A 168 16.10 3.54 2.67
C THR A 168 16.52 2.86 1.36
N PHE A 169 15.61 2.21 0.65
CA PHE A 169 15.94 1.57 -0.62
C PHE A 169 16.37 2.57 -1.69
N LEU A 170 15.71 3.73 -1.80
CA LEU A 170 16.10 4.75 -2.76
C LEU A 170 17.47 5.34 -2.45
N ARG A 171 17.77 5.63 -1.18
CA ARG A 171 19.10 6.09 -0.76
C ARG A 171 20.18 5.05 -0.99
N ALA A 172 19.89 3.78 -0.72
CA ALA A 172 20.83 2.69 -0.99
C ALA A 172 21.16 2.56 -2.48
N LEU A 173 20.19 2.83 -3.36
CA LEU A 173 20.39 2.75 -4.80
C LEU A 173 21.18 3.95 -5.36
N MET A 174 21.02 5.15 -4.79
CA MET A 174 21.79 6.33 -5.19
C MET A 174 23.30 6.19 -5.00
N ASN A 175 23.74 5.24 -4.16
CA ASN A 175 25.16 4.92 -3.99
C ASN A 175 25.75 4.09 -5.14
N TYR A 176 24.93 3.60 -6.09
CA TYR A 176 25.38 2.91 -7.29
C TYR A 176 25.33 3.83 -8.51
N ASP A 177 26.46 3.92 -9.22
CA ASP A 177 26.70 4.79 -10.41
C ASP A 177 25.69 4.55 -11.56
N LEU A 178 24.97 3.42 -11.52
CA LEU A 178 23.91 3.03 -12.46
C LEU A 178 22.69 3.98 -12.49
N THR A 179 22.48 4.81 -11.47
CA THR A 179 21.36 5.78 -11.39
C THR A 179 21.61 7.10 -12.12
N ARG A 180 22.80 7.30 -12.70
CA ARG A 180 23.14 8.53 -13.42
C ARG A 180 22.51 8.66 -14.81
N HIS A 181 21.92 7.59 -15.36
CA HIS A 181 21.27 7.67 -16.68
C HIS A 181 19.78 8.04 -16.57
N PRO A 182 19.38 9.24 -17.03
CA PRO A 182 17.98 9.72 -16.94
C PRO A 182 16.97 8.83 -17.68
N VAL A 183 17.43 8.02 -18.65
CA VAL A 183 16.61 7.07 -19.42
C VAL A 183 16.00 5.95 -18.54
N LEU A 184 16.65 5.60 -17.42
CA LEU A 184 16.18 4.57 -16.49
C LEU A 184 14.98 5.03 -15.64
N TYR A 185 14.77 6.35 -15.53
CA TYR A 185 13.62 6.97 -14.87
C TYR A 185 12.47 7.31 -15.83
N GLY A 186 12.53 6.83 -17.09
CA GLY A 186 11.50 7.10 -18.11
C GLY A 186 11.61 8.48 -18.77
N HIS A 187 12.72 9.20 -18.56
CA HIS A 187 13.00 10.44 -19.27
C HIS A 187 13.52 10.13 -20.68
N LYS A 188 12.74 10.44 -21.73
CA LYS A 188 13.33 10.71 -23.05
C LYS A 188 14.17 11.97 -22.87
N GLY A 189 15.44 11.89 -23.27
CA GLY A 189 16.49 12.85 -22.94
C GLY A 189 16.05 14.30 -23.00
N ALA A 190 16.55 15.07 -22.03
CA ALA A 190 16.80 16.48 -22.24
C ALA A 190 17.63 16.58 -23.53
N GLY A 191 16.99 17.07 -24.59
CA GLY A 191 17.71 17.51 -25.76
C GLY A 191 18.66 18.61 -25.33
N ASP A 192 19.87 18.54 -25.86
CA ASP A 192 20.84 19.63 -25.84
C ASP A 192 20.16 20.94 -26.20
N VAL A 193 20.10 21.89 -25.26
CA VAL A 193 20.21 23.34 -25.50
C VAL A 193 20.83 24.00 -24.28
#